data_AF-A0A8S1YBV2-F1
#
_entry.id   AF-A0A8S1YBV2-F1
#
_cell.length_a   1.000
_cell.length_b   1.000
_cell.length_c   1.000
_cell.angle_alpha   90.00
_cell.angle_beta   90.00
_cell.angle_gamma   90.00
#
_symmetry.space_group_name_H-M   'P 1'
#
loop_
_entity.id
_entity.type
_entity.pdbx_description
1 polymer ?
#
loop_
_entity_poly.entity_id
_entity_poly.type
_entity_poly.pdbx_seq_one_letter_code
_entity_poly.pdbx_strand_id
1 'polypeptide(L)'
;MYRYISELGFRTPAIINSLKIFIRDFKDVPSVSVTKLNSEQIYSALEIHSLPWKTSSDSSKLTKEFKFNSFKETFAFMGSISTIADEMHHYPKWTQKENVVTVEMTTSECSGVSVKDILLAYAMEQVATEVSTTKITTVCDGPKVVDSQILQNWNSNFSKTEEMLQSFQKTTAQL
;
A
#
# COMPACT_ATOMS: atom_id res chain seq x y z
N MET A 1 7.80 5.50 26.65
CA MET A 1 7.36 5.08 25.31
C MET A 1 8.61 4.93 24.45
N TYR A 2 8.97 3.70 24.07
CA TYR A 2 10.18 3.42 23.28
C TYR A 2 9.97 3.76 21.82
N ARG A 3 11.04 4.17 21.14
CA ARG A 3 11.02 4.57 19.73
C ARG A 3 12.10 3.83 18.95
N TYR A 4 11.74 3.29 17.79
CA TYR A 4 12.70 2.86 16.77
C TYR A 4 12.98 4.01 15.82
N ILE A 5 14.20 4.14 15.29
CA ILE A 5 14.59 5.19 14.33
C ILE A 5 14.87 4.53 12.98
N SER A 6 14.09 4.89 11.97
CA SER A 6 14.39 4.60 10.56
C SER A 6 14.94 5.84 9.86
N GLU A 7 15.36 5.70 8.61
CA GLU A 7 15.75 6.83 7.75
C GLU A 7 14.62 7.88 7.62
N LEU A 8 13.38 7.47 7.88
CA LEU A 8 12.17 8.31 7.83
C LEU A 8 11.68 8.72 9.24
N GLY A 9 12.49 8.57 10.29
CA GLY A 9 12.24 9.11 11.63
C GLY A 9 11.84 8.08 12.70
N PHE A 10 11.33 8.58 13.83
CA PHE A 10 10.97 7.76 14.98
C PHE A 10 9.64 7.01 14.76
N ARG A 11 9.51 5.82 15.35
CA ARG A 11 8.31 4.96 15.30
C ARG A 11 7.98 4.40 16.67
N THR A 12 6.69 4.27 16.98
CA THR A 12 6.22 3.70 18.26
C THR A 12 5.26 2.54 18.02
N PRO A 13 5.16 1.58 18.96
CA PRO A 13 4.13 0.54 18.91
C PRO A 13 2.71 1.12 18.80
N ALA A 14 2.46 2.29 19.41
CA ALA A 14 1.16 2.96 19.34
C ALA A 14 0.79 3.37 17.91
N ILE A 15 1.76 3.85 17.12
CA ILE A 15 1.54 4.20 15.71
C ILE A 15 1.23 2.96 14.89
N ILE A 16 2.00 1.88 15.06
CA ILE A 16 1.75 0.62 14.34
C ILE A 16 0.34 0.09 14.67
N ASN A 17 -0.02 0.05 15.95
CA ASN A 17 -1.35 -0.39 16.37
C ASN A 17 -2.49 0.47 15.79
N SER A 18 -2.25 1.77 15.57
CA SER A 18 -3.23 2.65 14.93
C SER A 18 -3.40 2.42 13.43
N LEU A 19 -2.41 1.81 12.78
CA LEU A 19 -2.40 1.50 11.34
C LEU A 19 -2.83 0.07 11.04
N LYS A 20 -2.61 -0.84 11.99
CA LYS A 20 -2.85 -2.28 11.84
C LYS A 20 -4.34 -2.54 11.62
N ILE A 21 -4.66 -2.93 10.39
CA ILE A 21 -5.97 -3.48 10.04
C ILE A 21 -5.75 -4.90 9.54
N PHE A 22 -6.62 -5.80 9.99
CA PHE A 22 -6.62 -7.18 9.53
C PHE A 22 -7.74 -7.36 8.52
N ILE A 23 -7.36 -7.69 7.28
CA ILE A 23 -8.28 -7.83 6.15
C ILE A 23 -8.16 -9.26 5.60
N ARG A 24 -9.29 -9.96 5.46
CA ARG A 24 -9.33 -11.33 4.92
C ARG A 24 -9.67 -11.34 3.44
N ASP A 25 -10.56 -10.43 3.04
CA ASP A 25 -11.03 -10.24 1.68
C ASP A 25 -11.08 -8.73 1.38
N PHE A 26 -10.80 -8.32 0.15
CA PHE A 26 -10.92 -6.91 -0.25
C PHE A 26 -12.35 -6.39 -0.07
N LYS A 27 -13.36 -7.27 -0.15
CA LYS A 27 -14.77 -6.97 0.14
C LYS A 27 -15.04 -6.54 1.58
N ASP A 28 -14.10 -6.75 2.50
CA ASP A 28 -14.21 -6.28 3.89
C ASP A 28 -13.82 -4.79 4.02
N VAL A 29 -13.05 -4.24 3.07
CA VAL A 29 -12.52 -2.88 3.11
C VAL A 29 -13.58 -1.78 3.21
N PRO A 30 -14.76 -1.88 2.57
CA PRO A 30 -15.83 -0.90 2.74
C PRO A 30 -16.20 -0.67 4.22
N SER A 31 -16.13 -1.71 5.05
CA SER A 31 -16.47 -1.66 6.48
C SER A 31 -15.36 -1.10 7.37
N VAL A 32 -14.16 -0.87 6.83
CA VAL A 32 -13.03 -0.32 7.58
C VAL A 32 -13.30 1.15 7.91
N SER A 33 -13.11 1.52 9.19
CA SER A 33 -13.25 2.90 9.66
C SER A 33 -12.31 3.84 8.92
N VAL A 34 -12.86 4.90 8.33
CA VAL A 34 -12.09 5.90 7.62
C VAL A 34 -11.61 6.96 8.59
N THR A 35 -10.29 7.08 8.76
CA THR A 35 -9.65 8.13 9.55
C THR A 35 -8.48 8.70 8.77
N LYS A 36 -8.36 10.03 8.76
CA LYS A 36 -7.24 10.73 8.13
C LYS A 36 -5.96 10.43 8.89
N LEU A 37 -4.97 9.88 8.18
CA LEU A 37 -3.64 9.64 8.72
C LEU A 37 -2.85 10.95 8.81
N ASN A 38 -2.05 11.10 9.86
CA ASN A 38 -1.05 12.15 9.93
C ASN A 38 0.23 11.76 9.19
N SER A 39 1.17 12.70 9.06
CA SER A 39 2.44 12.47 8.34
C SER A 39 3.24 11.29 8.90
N GLU A 40 3.37 11.19 10.22
CA GLU A 40 4.11 10.11 10.89
C GLU A 40 3.48 8.74 10.62
N GLN A 41 2.14 8.65 10.66
CA GLN A 41 1.38 7.45 10.32
C GLN A 41 1.57 7.06 8.85
N ILE A 42 1.52 8.03 7.93
CA ILE A 42 1.76 7.76 6.50
C ILE A 42 3.16 7.22 6.27
N TYR A 43 4.20 7.89 6.78
CA TYR A 43 5.58 7.42 6.62
C TYR A 43 5.79 6.03 7.23
N SER A 44 5.20 5.76 8.40
CA SER A 44 5.23 4.44 9.03
C SER A 44 4.58 3.39 8.15
N ALA A 45 3.40 3.68 7.59
CA ALA A 45 2.67 2.75 6.74
C ALA A 45 3.43 2.46 5.42
N LEU A 46 3.98 3.49 4.78
CA LEU A 46 4.83 3.33 3.59
C LEU A 46 6.05 2.44 3.88
N GLU A 47 6.68 2.62 5.04
CA GLU A 47 7.83 1.83 5.46
C GLU A 47 7.48 0.36 5.77
N ILE A 48 6.43 0.13 6.58
CA ILE A 48 5.93 -1.22 6.93
C ILE A 48 5.67 -2.06 5.67
N HIS A 49 5.12 -1.43 4.64
CA HIS A 49 4.76 -2.09 3.39
C HIS A 49 5.81 -1.92 2.28
N SER A 50 6.96 -1.31 2.58
CA SER A 50 8.05 -1.05 1.61
C SER A 50 7.56 -0.37 0.33
N LEU A 51 6.68 0.63 0.49
CA LEU A 51 6.02 1.33 -0.60
C LEU A 51 6.87 2.51 -1.09
N PRO A 52 7.38 2.47 -2.34
CA PRO A 52 8.15 3.56 -2.92
C PRO A 52 7.25 4.70 -3.45
N TRP A 53 6.28 5.11 -2.64
CA TRP A 53 5.29 6.16 -2.91
C TRP A 53 5.70 7.46 -2.23
N LYS A 54 5.28 8.59 -2.79
CA LYS A 54 5.53 9.92 -2.23
C LYS A 54 4.26 10.49 -1.63
N THR A 55 4.38 11.19 -0.52
CA THR A 55 3.27 11.98 0.04
C THR A 55 3.39 13.44 -0.39
N SER A 56 2.26 14.13 -0.56
CA SER A 56 2.25 15.59 -0.71
C SER A 56 2.75 16.30 0.56
N SER A 57 3.18 17.55 0.43
CA SER A 57 3.74 18.33 1.54
C SER A 57 2.76 18.51 2.71
N ASP A 58 1.46 18.60 2.41
CA ASP A 58 0.36 18.68 3.38
C ASP A 58 -0.16 17.30 3.84
N SER A 59 0.46 16.21 3.39
CA SER A 59 0.07 14.83 3.72
C SER A 59 -1.38 14.47 3.34
N SER A 60 -1.95 15.14 2.33
CA SER A 60 -3.32 14.90 1.88
C SER A 60 -3.41 13.86 0.75
N LYS A 61 -2.30 13.56 0.06
CA LYS A 61 -2.27 12.66 -1.10
C LYS A 61 -1.02 11.81 -1.16
N LEU A 62 -1.16 10.60 -1.70
CA LEU A 62 -0.03 9.77 -2.14
C LEU A 62 0.09 9.80 -3.66
N THR A 63 1.31 9.76 -4.18
CA THR A 63 1.58 9.75 -5.62
C THR A 63 2.66 8.74 -6.01
N LYS A 64 2.48 8.14 -7.19
CA LYS A 64 3.42 7.19 -7.79
C LYS A 64 3.29 7.17 -9.31
N GLU A 65 4.41 6.95 -10.00
CA GLU A 65 4.41 6.56 -11.41
C GLU A 65 4.81 5.09 -11.55
N PHE A 66 3.98 4.33 -12.25
CA PHE A 66 4.28 2.98 -12.73
C PHE A 66 4.68 3.04 -14.19
N LYS A 67 5.78 2.38 -14.56
CA LYS A 67 6.32 2.35 -15.93
C LYS A 67 6.42 0.91 -16.40
N PHE A 68 5.85 0.63 -17.56
CA PHE A 68 5.81 -0.71 -18.16
C PHE A 68 6.54 -0.72 -19.51
N ASN A 69 6.88 -1.91 -20.01
CA ASN A 69 7.61 -2.03 -21.29
C ASN A 69 6.67 -1.92 -22.50
N SER A 70 5.36 -2.15 -22.29
CA SER A 70 4.38 -2.10 -23.35
C SER A 70 3.02 -1.59 -22.90
N PHE A 71 2.22 -1.18 -23.88
CA PHE A 71 0.84 -0.74 -23.65
C PHE A 71 -0.04 -1.90 -23.15
N LYS A 72 0.27 -3.14 -23.55
CA LYS A 72 -0.45 -4.34 -23.11
C LYS A 72 -0.20 -4.63 -21.62
N GLU A 73 1.05 -4.51 -21.16
CA GLU A 73 1.39 -4.59 -19.73
C GLU A 73 0.69 -3.50 -18.93
N THR A 74 0.70 -2.26 -19.45
CA THR A 74 0.00 -1.13 -18.85
C THR A 74 -1.48 -1.43 -18.63
N PHE A 75 -2.16 -1.96 -19.66
CA PHE A 75 -3.58 -2.33 -19.57
C PHE A 75 -3.83 -3.55 -18.68
N ALA A 76 -2.92 -4.54 -18.67
CA ALA A 76 -3.01 -5.69 -17.77
C ALA A 76 -2.93 -5.26 -16.30
N PHE A 77 -2.02 -4.33 -15.98
CA PHE A 77 -1.94 -3.70 -14.66
C PHE A 77 -3.23 -2.97 -14.30
N MET A 78 -3.70 -2.06 -15.17
CA MET A 78 -4.91 -1.28 -14.92
C MET A 78 -6.15 -2.17 -14.76
N GLY A 79 -6.29 -3.21 -15.59
CA GLY A 79 -7.39 -4.18 -15.50
C GLY A 79 -7.41 -4.94 -14.19
N SER A 80 -6.24 -5.42 -13.75
CA SER A 80 -6.09 -6.12 -12.47
C SER A 80 -6.45 -5.23 -11.28
N ILE A 81 -5.96 -3.98 -11.28
CA ILE A 81 -6.29 -3.00 -10.23
C ILE A 81 -7.75 -2.58 -10.25
N SER A 82 -8.39 -2.55 -11.42
CA SER A 82 -9.82 -2.22 -11.50
C SER A 82 -10.70 -3.21 -10.74
N THR A 83 -10.33 -4.50 -10.74
CA THR A 83 -11.05 -5.54 -9.99
C THR A 83 -10.90 -5.31 -8.48
N ILE A 84 -9.67 -5.13 -8.01
CA ILE A 84 -9.38 -4.89 -6.59
C ILE A 84 -10.06 -3.61 -6.09
N ALA A 85 -9.96 -2.51 -6.86
CA ALA A 85 -10.57 -1.23 -6.52
C ALA A 85 -12.09 -1.33 -6.37
N ASP A 86 -12.74 -2.13 -7.23
CA ASP A 86 -14.18 -2.37 -7.17
C ASP A 86 -14.57 -3.16 -5.91
N GLU A 87 -13.85 -4.23 -5.58
CA GLU A 87 -14.07 -4.99 -4.35
C GLU A 87 -13.86 -4.14 -3.09
N MET A 88 -12.85 -3.26 -3.10
CA MET A 88 -12.57 -2.35 -2.00
C MET A 88 -13.58 -1.21 -1.88
N HIS A 89 -14.39 -0.95 -2.91
CA HIS A 89 -15.13 0.30 -3.10
C HIS A 89 -14.24 1.54 -2.88
N HIS A 90 -12.99 1.48 -3.34
CA HIS A 90 -12.01 2.54 -3.18
C HIS A 90 -11.22 2.70 -4.47
N TYR A 91 -11.37 3.85 -5.14
CA TYR A 91 -10.92 4.01 -6.52
C TYR A 91 -9.72 4.94 -6.64
N PRO A 92 -8.71 4.59 -7.46
CA PRO A 92 -7.60 5.49 -7.74
C PRO A 92 -8.00 6.61 -8.67
N LYS A 93 -7.36 7.77 -8.48
CA LYS A 93 -7.22 8.72 -9.57
C LYS A 93 -5.94 8.39 -10.31
N TRP A 94 -6.04 8.10 -11.60
CA TRP A 94 -4.85 7.89 -12.42
C TRP A 94 -4.94 8.58 -13.77
N THR A 95 -3.78 8.82 -14.39
CA THR A 95 -3.65 9.21 -15.79
C THR A 95 -2.68 8.25 -16.45
N GLN A 96 -2.96 7.89 -17.70
CA GLN A 96 -2.09 7.02 -18.50
C GLN A 96 -1.57 7.81 -19.70
N LYS A 97 -0.26 7.76 -19.91
CA LYS A 97 0.42 8.30 -21.09
C LYS A 97 1.46 7.31 -21.57
N GLU A 98 1.31 6.82 -22.80
CA GLU A 98 2.13 5.73 -23.36
C GLU A 98 2.16 4.51 -22.42
N ASN A 99 3.32 4.11 -21.92
CA ASN A 99 3.44 2.97 -21.00
C ASN A 99 3.62 3.41 -19.53
N VAL A 100 3.18 4.63 -19.21
CA VAL A 100 3.29 5.20 -17.86
C VAL A 100 1.90 5.45 -17.28
N VAL A 101 1.68 4.98 -16.05
CA VAL A 101 0.48 5.25 -15.25
C VAL A 101 0.89 6.09 -14.04
N THR A 102 0.43 7.34 -14.01
CA THR A 102 0.60 8.22 -12.85
C THR A 102 -0.63 8.08 -11.97
N VAL A 103 -0.44 7.72 -10.70
CA VAL A 103 -1.50 7.48 -9.73
C VAL A 103 -1.44 8.53 -8.62
N GLU A 104 -2.60 9.04 -8.24
CA GLU A 104 -2.84 9.88 -7.06
C GLU A 104 -3.89 9.22 -6.17
N MET A 105 -3.59 9.09 -4.87
CA MET A 105 -4.48 8.47 -3.88
C MET A 105 -4.84 9.42 -2.76
N THR A 106 -6.12 9.48 -2.45
CA THR A 106 -6.69 10.25 -1.34
C THR A 106 -8.08 9.71 -1.05
N THR A 107 -8.46 9.67 0.22
CA THR A 107 -9.78 9.26 0.66
C THR A 107 -10.65 10.50 0.85
N SER A 108 -11.70 10.63 0.05
CA SER A 108 -12.53 11.83 -0.02
C SER A 108 -13.29 12.06 1.28
N GLU A 109 -13.76 10.99 1.91
CA GLU A 109 -14.56 10.99 3.15
C GLU A 109 -13.82 11.65 4.32
N CYS A 110 -12.49 11.53 4.36
CA CYS A 110 -11.66 12.18 5.37
C CYS A 110 -10.79 13.32 4.83
N SER A 111 -10.96 13.71 3.56
CA SER A 111 -10.19 14.78 2.91
C SER A 111 -8.68 14.63 3.13
N GLY A 112 -8.16 13.43 2.88
CA GLY A 112 -6.76 13.08 3.11
C GLY A 112 -6.47 11.60 2.91
N VAL A 113 -5.23 11.20 3.19
CA VAL A 113 -4.81 9.80 3.09
C VAL A 113 -5.41 8.99 4.24
N SER A 114 -6.00 7.84 3.94
CA SER A 114 -6.45 6.83 4.92
C SER A 114 -5.71 5.51 4.73
N VAL A 115 -5.97 4.53 5.61
CA VAL A 115 -5.41 3.18 5.45
C VAL A 115 -5.91 2.50 4.17
N LYS A 116 -7.09 2.87 3.64
CA LYS A 116 -7.60 2.34 2.37
C LYS A 116 -6.69 2.73 1.20
N ASP A 117 -6.15 3.95 1.20
CA ASP A 117 -5.18 4.41 0.19
C ASP A 117 -3.88 3.61 0.27
N ILE A 118 -3.37 3.35 1.48
CA ILE A 118 -2.16 2.56 1.69
C ILE A 118 -2.35 1.12 1.20
N LEU A 119 -3.49 0.51 1.52
CA LEU A 119 -3.80 -0.87 1.11
C LEU A 119 -3.91 -0.98 -0.42
N LEU A 120 -4.58 -0.03 -1.08
CA LEU A 120 -4.68 -0.03 -2.53
C LEU A 120 -3.31 0.25 -3.19
N ALA A 121 -2.51 1.17 -2.65
CA ALA A 121 -1.14 1.41 -3.10
C ALA A 121 -0.27 0.15 -2.95
N TYR A 122 -0.44 -0.61 -1.86
CA TYR A 122 0.24 -1.89 -1.67
C TYR A 122 -0.16 -2.93 -2.70
N ALA A 123 -1.47 -3.10 -2.94
CA ALA A 123 -1.96 -3.99 -3.99
C ALA A 123 -1.39 -3.61 -5.38
N MET A 124 -1.32 -2.31 -5.68
CA MET A 124 -0.68 -1.82 -6.92
C MET A 124 0.77 -2.24 -7.06
N GLU A 125 1.59 -2.12 -6.02
CA GLU A 125 3.00 -2.57 -6.08
C GLU A 125 3.12 -4.08 -6.30
N GLN A 126 2.25 -4.89 -5.69
CA GLN A 126 2.24 -6.33 -5.90
C GLN A 126 1.88 -6.67 -7.36
N VAL A 127 0.80 -6.09 -7.88
CA VAL A 127 0.36 -6.32 -9.26
C VAL A 127 1.38 -5.80 -10.27
N ALA A 128 1.98 -4.63 -10.04
CA ALA A 128 3.00 -4.07 -10.92
C ALA A 128 4.24 -4.98 -11.01
N THR A 129 4.63 -5.59 -9.88
CA THR A 129 5.72 -6.58 -9.83
C THR A 129 5.37 -7.81 -10.67
N GLU A 130 4.17 -8.37 -10.50
CA GLU A 130 3.72 -9.55 -11.28
C GLU A 130 3.61 -9.28 -12.78
N VAL A 131 3.11 -8.10 -13.17
CA VAL A 131 3.06 -7.69 -14.58
C VAL A 131 4.47 -7.58 -15.16
N SER A 132 5.45 -7.11 -14.38
CA SER A 132 6.83 -6.93 -14.84
C SER A 132 7.59 -8.25 -14.98
N THR A 133 7.21 -9.29 -14.24
CA THR A 133 7.84 -10.62 -14.28
C THR A 133 7.14 -11.59 -15.22
N THR A 134 5.87 -11.35 -15.56
CA THR A 134 5.07 -12.21 -16.42
C THR A 134 5.15 -11.78 -17.89
N LYS A 135 5.29 -12.75 -18.80
CA LYS A 135 5.25 -12.47 -20.24
C LYS A 135 3.81 -12.22 -20.71
N ILE A 136 3.45 -10.96 -20.93
CA ILE A 136 2.12 -10.56 -21.40
C ILE A 136 2.06 -10.57 -22.94
N THR A 137 1.42 -11.60 -23.51
CA THR A 137 1.19 -11.69 -24.97
C THR A 137 -0.05 -10.92 -25.41
N THR A 138 -1.14 -11.04 -24.65
CA THR A 138 -2.42 -10.33 -24.83
C THR A 138 -2.85 -9.72 -23.50
N VAL A 139 -3.76 -8.74 -23.53
CA VAL A 139 -4.27 -8.09 -22.30
C VAL A 139 -4.98 -9.09 -21.38
N CYS A 140 -5.58 -10.15 -21.94
CA CYS A 140 -6.27 -11.20 -21.18
C CYS A 140 -5.29 -12.14 -20.45
N ASP A 141 -4.00 -12.12 -20.79
CA ASP A 141 -2.95 -12.90 -20.12
C ASP A 141 -2.41 -12.19 -18.88
N GLY A 142 -3.04 -11.07 -18.47
CA GLY A 142 -2.68 -10.35 -17.25
C GLY A 142 -2.65 -11.27 -16.02
N PRO A 143 -1.85 -10.93 -15.00
CA PRO A 143 -1.75 -11.74 -13.80
C PRO A 143 -3.14 -11.92 -13.18
N LYS A 144 -3.52 -13.17 -12.96
CA LYS A 144 -4.69 -13.51 -12.15
C LYS A 144 -4.30 -13.23 -10.71
N VAL A 145 -4.57 -12.01 -10.26
CA VAL A 145 -4.24 -11.59 -8.91
C VAL A 145 -4.87 -12.57 -7.92
N VAL A 146 -4.04 -13.14 -7.06
CA VAL A 146 -4.50 -14.02 -5.98
C VAL A 146 -4.65 -13.17 -4.73
N ASP A 147 -5.86 -12.65 -4.52
CA ASP A 147 -6.17 -11.69 -3.45
C ASP A 147 -5.70 -12.18 -2.08
N SER A 148 -5.86 -13.48 -1.82
CA SER A 148 -5.44 -14.10 -0.56
C SER A 148 -3.94 -13.95 -0.29
N GLN A 149 -3.09 -13.99 -1.32
CA GLN A 149 -1.64 -13.85 -1.13
C GLN A 149 -1.26 -12.40 -0.82
N ILE A 150 -1.86 -11.43 -1.51
CA ILE A 150 -1.64 -10.00 -1.24
C ILE A 150 -2.05 -9.69 0.20
N LEU A 151 -3.24 -10.10 0.61
CA LEU A 151 -3.76 -9.82 1.95
C LEU A 151 -3.00 -10.58 3.05
N GLN A 152 -2.56 -11.81 2.80
CA GLN A 152 -1.66 -12.52 3.73
C GLN A 152 -0.35 -11.78 3.93
N ASN A 153 0.28 -11.32 2.85
CA ASN A 153 1.54 -10.57 2.92
C ASN A 153 1.34 -9.23 3.66
N TRP A 154 0.27 -8.49 3.32
CA TRP A 154 -0.15 -7.28 4.02
C TRP A 154 -0.25 -7.50 5.54
N ASN A 155 -1.02 -8.50 5.96
CA ASN A 155 -1.21 -8.82 7.38
C ASN A 155 0.11 -9.25 8.05
N SER A 156 0.97 -9.98 7.33
CA SER A 156 2.26 -10.44 7.85
C SER A 156 3.24 -9.29 8.09
N ASN A 157 3.19 -8.23 7.30
CA ASN A 157 4.11 -7.10 7.41
C ASN A 157 3.96 -6.40 8.77
N PHE A 158 2.73 -6.19 9.24
CA PHE A 158 2.49 -5.65 10.58
C PHE A 158 3.11 -6.53 11.68
N SER A 159 2.94 -7.84 11.58
CA SER A 159 3.46 -8.78 12.57
C SER A 159 5.00 -8.77 12.60
N LYS A 160 5.64 -8.76 11.42
CA LYS A 160 7.10 -8.65 11.28
C LYS A 160 7.62 -7.35 11.88
N THR A 161 6.94 -6.22 11.65
CA THR A 161 7.36 -4.93 12.22
C THR A 161 7.19 -4.92 13.74
N GLU A 162 6.11 -5.50 14.27
CA GLU A 162 5.92 -5.66 15.72
C GLU A 162 7.01 -6.50 16.37
N GLU A 163 7.36 -7.65 15.77
CA GLU A 163 8.46 -8.52 16.24
C GLU A 163 9.80 -7.78 16.20
N MET A 164 10.07 -7.06 15.12
CA MET A 164 11.27 -6.23 14.98
C MET A 164 11.34 -5.19 16.10
N LEU A 165 10.25 -4.46 16.39
CA LEU A 165 10.19 -3.50 17.50
C LEU A 165 10.45 -4.17 18.85
N GLN A 166 9.87 -5.33 19.10
CA GLN A 166 10.08 -6.09 20.35
C GLN A 166 11.53 -6.55 20.50
N SER A 167 12.20 -6.91 19.40
CA SER A 167 13.61 -7.30 19.42
C SER A 167 14.50 -6.13 19.87
N PHE A 168 14.25 -4.91 19.37
CA PHE A 168 14.94 -3.71 19.82
C PHE A 168 14.70 -3.41 21.31
N GLN A 169 13.47 -3.62 21.81
CA GLN A 169 13.16 -3.45 23.24
C GLN A 169 14.02 -4.36 24.12
N LYS A 170 14.21 -5.63 23.72
CA LYS A 170 15.03 -6.59 24.47
C LYS A 170 16.50 -6.18 24.48
N THR A 171 17.03 -5.74 23.34
CA THR A 171 18.44 -5.32 23.22
C THR A 171 18.74 -4.06 24.03
N THR A 172 17.84 -3.07 24.03
CA THR A 172 18.03 -1.82 24.82
C THR A 172 17.84 -2.04 26.32
N ALA A 173 17.02 -3.00 26.75
CA ALA A 173 16.81 -3.31 28.17
C ALA A 173 17.94 -4.14 28.81
N GLN A 174 18.87 -4.67 28.00
CA GLN A 174 20.02 -5.47 28.45
C GLN A 174 21.34 -4.66 28.55
N LEU A 175 21.30 -3.36 28.23
CA LEU A 175 22.39 -2.40 28.38
C LEU A 175 22.09 -1.47 29.56
#